data_AF-A0A2M6YT35-F1
#
_entry.id   AF-A0A2M6YT35-F1
#
_cell.length_a   1.000
_cell.length_b   1.000
_cell.length_c   1.000
_cell.angle_alpha   90.00
_cell.angle_beta   90.00
_cell.angle_gamma   90.00
#
_symmetry.space_group_name_H-M   'P 1'
#
loop_
_entity.id
_entity.type
_entity.pdbx_description
1 polymer ?
#
loop_
_entity_poly.entity_id
_entity_poly.type
_entity_poly.pdbx_seq_one_letter_code
_entity_poly.pdbx_strand_id
1 'polypeptide(L)' 'MFDTHCHLNFQAFDGRVEEVINDAKKAGVNQIVIPGTDVATSEKAVEIA' A
#
# COMPACT_ATOMS: atom_id res chain seq x y z
N MET A 1 -6.26 7.02 11.74
CA MET A 1 -5.15 7.77 11.12
C MET A 1 -5.13 7.48 9.62
N PHE A 2 -4.78 8.47 8.80
CA PHE A 2 -4.74 8.37 7.33
C PHE A 2 -3.29 8.55 6.87
N ASP A 3 -2.74 7.55 6.20
CA ASP A 3 -1.45 7.64 5.54
C ASP A 3 -1.66 8.14 4.11
N THR A 4 -1.19 9.36 3.85
CA THR A 4 -1.36 10.05 2.57
C THR A 4 -0.43 9.51 1.47
N HIS A 5 0.61 8.73 1.79
CA HIS A 5 1.62 8.31 0.81
C HIS A 5 2.40 7.08 1.25
N CYS A 6 2.10 5.91 0.69
CA CYS A 6 2.88 4.68 0.91
C CYS A 6 2.96 3.81 -0.35
N HIS A 7 4.18 3.49 -0.80
CA HIS A 7 4.41 2.67 -1.99
C HIS A 7 4.33 1.15 -1.69
N LEU A 8 3.16 0.66 -1.29
CA LEU A 8 2.93 -0.78 -1.05
C LEU A 8 3.01 -1.63 -2.34
N ASN A 9 2.89 -1.00 -3.50
CA ASN A 9 3.01 -1.59 -4.84
C ASN A 9 4.46 -1.86 -5.29
N PHE A 10 5.45 -1.62 -4.42
CA PHE A 10 6.87 -1.84 -4.73
C PHE A 10 7.31 -3.26 -4.38
N GLN A 11 8.29 -3.77 -5.12
CA GLN A 11 8.84 -5.13 -4.99
C GLN A 11 9.30 -5.48 -3.56
N ALA A 12 9.68 -4.47 -2.75
CA ALA A 12 10.06 -4.65 -1.36
C ALA A 12 8.94 -5.27 -0.49
N PHE A 13 7.68 -5.18 -0.93
CA PHE A 13 6.50 -5.67 -0.22
C PHE A 13 5.84 -6.87 -0.89
N ASP A 14 6.43 -7.42 -1.96
CA ASP A 14 5.90 -8.59 -2.65
C ASP A 14 5.72 -9.77 -1.67
N GLY A 15 4.51 -10.35 -1.65
CA GLY A 15 4.13 -11.43 -0.72
C GLY A 15 3.91 -10.99 0.73
N ARG A 16 4.06 -9.69 1.05
CA ARG A 16 3.91 -9.15 2.41
C ARG A 16 2.89 -8.02 2.53
N VAL A 17 2.23 -7.63 1.44
CA VAL A 17 1.25 -6.53 1.41
C VAL A 17 0.17 -6.70 2.49
N GLU A 18 -0.42 -7.89 2.63
CA GLU A 18 -1.46 -8.15 3.64
C GLU A 18 -0.94 -8.06 5.08
N GLU A 19 0.27 -8.55 5.35
CA GLU A 19 0.95 -8.45 6.64
C GLU A 19 1.09 -6.97 7.04
N VAL A 20 1.61 -6.16 6.13
CA VAL A 20 1.84 -4.72 6.35
C VAL A 20 0.53 -3.97 6.56
N ILE A 21 -0.52 -4.25 5.79
CA ILE A 21 -1.85 -3.63 5.97
C ILE A 21 -2.43 -3.98 7.35
N ASN A 22 -2.30 -5.23 7.79
CA ASN A 22 -2.79 -5.66 9.09
C ASN A 22 -2.03 -5.01 10.24
N ASP A 23 -0.72 -4.86 10.12
CA ASP A 23 0.09 -4.18 11.13
C ASP A 23 -0.17 -2.67 11.16
N ALA A 24 -0.39 -2.03 10.01
CA ALA A 24 -0.83 -0.64 9.92
C ALA A 24 -2.17 -0.42 10.64
N LYS A 25 -3.14 -1.32 10.44
CA LYS A 25 -4.42 -1.30 11.16
C LYS A 25 -4.26 -1.43 12.67
N LYS A 26 -3.40 -2.34 13.15
CA LYS A 26 -3.09 -2.49 14.60
C LYS A 26 -2.46 -1.23 15.18
N ALA A 27 -1.68 -0.50 14.39
CA ALA A 27 -1.08 0.78 14.76
C ALA A 27 -2.06 1.97 14.65
N GLY A 28 -3.30 1.76 14.20
CA GLY A 28 -4.34 2.79 14.07
C GLY A 28 -4.37 3.53 12.73
N VAL A 29 -3.58 3.08 11.75
CA VAL A 29 -3.62 3.55 10.35
C VAL A 29 -4.66 2.72 9.60
N ASN A 30 -5.81 3.33 9.32
CA ASN A 30 -6.98 2.61 8.80
C ASN A 30 -7.21 2.86 7.30
N GLN A 31 -6.45 3.79 6.73
CA GLN A 31 -6.56 4.23 5.35
C GLN A 31 -5.16 4.60 4.86
N ILE A 32 -4.78 4.12 3.68
CA ILE A 32 -3.47 4.30 3.06
C ILE A 32 -3.69 4.65 1.59
N VAL A 33 -3.01 5.69 1.10
CA VAL A 33 -2.95 6.00 -0.33
C VAL A 33 -1.68 5.38 -0.91
N ILE A 34 -1.85 4.64 -2.02
CA ILE A 34 -0.75 4.03 -2.77
C ILE A 34 -0.53 4.83 -4.07
N PRO A 35 0.44 5.76 -4.11
CA PRO A 35 0.73 6.51 -5.32
C PRO A 35 1.48 5.63 -6.35
N GLY A 36 1.03 5.70 -7.60
CA GLY A 36 1.79 5.20 -8.75
C GLY A 36 2.83 6.22 -9.22
N THR A 37 3.99 5.73 -9.66
CA THR A 37 5.06 6.55 -10.26
C THR A 37 5.00 6.55 -11.79
N ASP A 38 4.30 5.58 -12.37
CA ASP A 38 4.02 5.39 -13.79
C ASP A 38 2.70 4.61 -13.96
N VAL A 39 2.33 4.30 -15.20
CA VAL A 39 1.09 3.55 -15.50
C VAL A 39 1.11 2.15 -14.88
N ALA A 40 2.20 1.40 -15.03
CA ALA A 40 2.30 0.03 -14.55
C ALA A 40 2.23 -0.06 -13.01
N THR A 41 2.88 0.86 -12.31
CA THR A 41 2.81 0.97 -10.84
C THR A 41 1.45 1.46 -10.37
N SER A 42 0.76 2.30 -11.15
CA SER A 42 -0.63 2.71 -10.86
C SER A 42 -1.59 1.53 -10.99
N GLU A 43 -1.44 0.68 -12.01
CA GLU A 43 -2.23 -0.55 -12.18
C GLU A 43 -2.02 -1.49 -11.00
N LYS A 44 -0.76 -1.73 -10.58
CA LYS A 44 -0.46 -2.51 -9.37
C LYS A 44 -1.07 -1.91 -8.10
N ALA A 45 -1.13 -0.59 -7.98
CA ALA A 45 -1.77 0.06 -6.83
C ALA A 45 -3.28 -0.21 -6.79
N VAL A 46 -3.93 -0.32 -7.95
CA VAL A 46 -5.34 -0.72 -8.06
C VAL A 46 -5.55 -2.19 -7.70
N GLU A 47 -4.63 -3.08 -8.08
CA GLU A 47 -4.71 -4.51 -7.72
C GLU A 47 -4.63 -4.78 -6.21
N ILE A 48 -4.00 -3.87 -5.44
CA ILE A 48 -3.89 -3.96 -3.98
C ILE A 48 -5.16 -3.46 -3.26
N ALA A 49 -5.96 -2.62 -3.91
CA ALA A 49 -7.10 -1.91 -3.30
C ALA A 49 -8.40 -2.71 -3.35
#